data_AF-A0A6P2B8L7-F1
#
_entry.id   AF-A0A6P2B8L7-F1
#
_cell.length_a   1.000
_cell.length_b   1.000
_cell.length_c   1.000
_cell.angle_alpha   90.00
_cell.angle_beta   90.00
_cell.angle_gamma   90.00
#
_symmetry.space_group_name_H-M   'P 1'
#
loop_
_entity.id
_entity.type
_entity.pdbx_description
1 polymer ?
#
loop_
_entity_poly.entity_id
_entity_poly.type
_entity_poly.pdbx_seq_one_letter_code
_entity_poly.pdbx_strand_id
1 'polypeptide(L)'
;MAAAGWLSIGEVAERTGLSVSAIRFYESAGLVFPRRNSGGQRRFHRADKRTPTQRDWNRLSRGFRDELQARIDILTRMRNRLDGCIGCGCLSLTNCALYNADDRARRQGTGPRYLLGEPE
;
A
#
# COMPACT_ATOMS: atom_id res chain seq x y z
N MET A 1 -28.16 31.14 -5.26
CA MET A 1 -27.73 31.37 -3.86
C MET A 1 -27.67 30.02 -3.16
N ALA A 2 -26.47 29.47 -2.93
CA ALA A 2 -26.33 28.23 -2.16
C ALA A 2 -26.80 28.48 -0.72
N ALA A 3 -27.67 27.61 -0.20
CA ALA A 3 -28.11 27.68 1.20
C ALA A 3 -26.87 27.70 2.11
N ALA A 4 -26.71 28.77 2.88
CA ALA A 4 -25.44 29.28 3.43
C ALA A 4 -24.67 28.35 4.40
N GLY A 5 -25.09 27.11 4.58
CA GLY A 5 -24.50 26.14 5.49
C GLY A 5 -24.20 24.76 4.91
N TRP A 6 -24.55 24.42 3.67
CA TRP A 6 -24.38 23.05 3.15
C TRP A 6 -23.57 23.03 1.85
N LEU A 7 -22.55 22.17 1.82
CA LEU A 7 -21.61 22.03 0.71
C LEU A 7 -21.79 20.65 0.05
N SER A 8 -21.70 20.62 -1.28
CA SER A 8 -21.47 19.40 -2.03
C SER A 8 -20.08 18.83 -1.75
N ILE A 9 -19.85 17.56 -2.10
CA ILE A 9 -18.53 16.93 -1.92
C ILE A 9 -17.44 17.62 -2.76
N GLY A 10 -17.80 18.18 -3.92
CA GLY A 10 -16.87 18.93 -4.78
C GLY A 10 -16.44 20.24 -4.13
N GLU A 11 -17.38 21.00 -3.58
CA GLU A 11 -17.08 22.24 -2.84
C GLU A 11 -16.25 21.97 -1.58
N VAL A 12 -16.45 20.83 -0.90
CA VAL A 12 -15.59 20.42 0.23
C VAL A 12 -14.18 20.10 -0.26
N ALA A 13 -14.04 19.36 -1.36
CA ALA A 13 -12.75 19.00 -1.95
C ALA A 13 -11.94 20.25 -2.31
N GLU A 14 -12.57 21.18 -3.04
CA GLU A 14 -11.97 22.45 -3.42
C GLU A 14 -11.50 23.27 -2.21
N ARG A 15 -12.32 23.35 -1.15
CA ARG A 15 -12.02 24.17 0.02
C ARG A 15 -10.98 23.57 0.97
N THR A 16 -10.90 22.24 1.03
CA THR A 16 -9.98 21.54 1.96
C THR A 16 -8.69 21.11 1.28
N GLY A 17 -8.63 21.16 -0.06
CA GLY A 17 -7.54 20.58 -0.85
C GLY A 17 -7.52 19.04 -0.83
N LEU A 18 -8.51 18.39 -0.20
CA LEU A 18 -8.62 16.93 -0.18
C LEU A 18 -9.29 16.43 -1.46
N SER A 19 -8.89 15.24 -1.91
CA SER A 19 -9.60 14.58 -3.00
C SER A 19 -10.99 14.11 -2.56
N VAL A 20 -11.91 13.96 -3.53
CA VAL A 20 -13.23 13.37 -3.28
C VAL A 20 -13.13 11.96 -2.69
N SER A 21 -12.13 11.18 -3.11
CA SER A 21 -11.88 9.84 -2.56
C SER A 21 -11.44 9.90 -1.09
N ALA A 22 -10.58 10.87 -0.72
CA ALA A 22 -10.17 11.07 0.67
C ALA A 22 -11.36 11.47 1.56
N ILE A 23 -12.26 12.34 1.07
CA ILE A 23 -13.47 12.72 1.82
C ILE A 23 -14.39 11.51 2.03
N ARG A 24 -14.57 10.67 0.99
CA ARG A 24 -15.35 9.41 1.12
C ARG A 24 -14.69 8.41 2.08
N PHE A 25 -13.37 8.35 2.09
CA PHE A 25 -12.62 7.54 3.03
C PHE A 25 -12.83 8.02 4.47
N TYR A 26 -12.79 9.34 4.72
CA TYR A 26 -13.05 9.88 6.05
C TYR A 26 -14.52 9.73 6.48
N GLU A 27 -15.46 9.73 5.53
CA GLU A 27 -16.85 9.32 5.79
C GLU A 27 -16.93 7.85 6.21
N SER A 28 -16.31 6.92 5.48
CA SER A 28 -16.34 5.48 5.83
C SER A 28 -15.59 5.17 7.13
N ALA A 29 -14.57 5.96 7.46
CA ALA A 29 -13.86 5.88 8.74
C ALA A 29 -14.67 6.47 9.92
N GLY A 30 -15.79 7.14 9.66
CA GLY A 30 -16.66 7.76 10.66
C GLY A 30 -16.09 9.05 11.24
N LEU A 31 -15.35 9.83 10.45
CA LEU A 31 -14.82 11.14 10.85
C LEU A 31 -15.69 12.29 10.35
N VAL A 32 -16.32 12.09 9.19
CA VAL A 32 -17.14 13.09 8.51
C VAL A 32 -18.54 12.53 8.30
N PHE A 33 -19.56 13.33 8.56
CA PHE A 33 -20.95 12.87 8.61
C PHE A 33 -21.84 13.71 7.68
N PRO A 34 -21.91 13.39 6.39
CA PRO A 34 -22.79 14.10 5.48
C PRO A 34 -24.27 13.79 5.77
N ARG A 35 -25.14 14.77 5.53
CA ARG A 35 -26.58 14.50 5.33
C ARG A 35 -26.85 14.22 3.86
N ARG A 36 -27.94 13.50 3.58
CA ARG A 36 -28.47 13.36 2.21
C ARG A 36 -29.60 14.36 2.01
N ASN A 37 -29.60 15.05 0.87
CA ASN A 37 -30.73 15.88 0.47
C ASN A 37 -31.86 15.02 -0.15
N SER A 38 -32.96 15.66 -0.56
CA SER A 38 -34.09 15.00 -1.24
C SER A 38 -33.69 14.25 -2.52
N GLY A 39 -32.64 14.71 -3.22
CA GLY A 39 -32.06 14.03 -4.38
C GLY A 39 -31.02 12.95 -4.04
N GLY A 40 -30.89 12.55 -2.77
CA GLY A 40 -29.96 11.51 -2.31
C GLY A 40 -28.48 11.92 -2.30
N GLN A 41 -28.15 13.16 -2.68
CA GLN A 41 -26.79 13.65 -2.76
C GLN A 41 -26.25 14.00 -1.37
N ARG A 42 -24.96 13.72 -1.14
CA ARG A 42 -24.25 14.11 0.08
C ARG A 42 -24.14 15.62 0.18
N ARG A 43 -24.41 16.13 1.38
CA ARG A 43 -24.28 17.53 1.76
C ARG A 43 -23.57 17.60 3.11
N PHE A 44 -22.50 18.37 3.16
CA PHE A 44 -21.62 18.53 4.31
C PHE A 44 -21.88 19.90 4.93
N HIS A 45 -22.05 19.95 6.25
CA HIS A 45 -22.33 21.22 6.90
C HIS A 45 -21.04 22.05 7.00
N ARG A 46 -21.11 23.33 6.62
CA ARG A 46 -19.96 24.24 6.59
C ARG A 46 -19.37 24.47 7.98
N ALA A 47 -20.21 24.46 9.01
CA ALA A 47 -19.76 24.63 10.40
C ALA A 47 -19.50 23.30 11.11
N ASP A 48 -19.48 22.17 10.39
CA ASP A 48 -19.14 20.87 10.97
C ASP A 48 -17.64 20.84 11.31
N LYS A 49 -17.29 21.47 12.43
CA LYS A 49 -15.95 21.54 13.00
C LYS A 49 -15.79 20.45 14.06
N ARG A 50 -16.17 19.21 13.74
CA ARG A 50 -15.76 18.11 14.60
C ARG A 50 -14.26 17.92 14.45
N THR A 51 -13.50 18.35 15.45
CA THR A 51 -12.10 17.98 15.58
C THR A 51 -12.02 16.47 15.88
N PRO A 52 -11.30 15.67 15.08
CA PRO A 52 -11.13 14.24 15.37
C PRO A 52 -10.55 14.03 16.77
N THR A 53 -11.12 13.08 17.51
CA THR A 53 -10.69 12.72 18.87
C THR A 53 -9.46 11.82 18.83
N GLN A 54 -8.81 11.61 19.98
CA GLN A 54 -7.72 10.62 20.09
C GLN A 54 -8.15 9.21 19.66
N ARG A 55 -9.40 8.81 19.96
CA ARG A 55 -9.95 7.52 19.54
C ARG A 55 -10.04 7.40 18.02
N ASP A 56 -10.42 8.49 17.36
CA ASP A 56 -10.52 8.58 15.90
C ASP A 56 -9.13 8.44 15.26
N TRP A 57 -8.14 9.20 15.76
CA TRP A 57 -6.75 9.10 15.32
C TRP A 57 -6.15 7.71 15.55
N ASN A 58 -6.44 7.08 16.69
CA ASN A 58 -6.00 5.72 16.97
C ASN A 58 -6.62 4.69 16.00
N ARG A 59 -7.87 4.90 15.57
CA ARG A 59 -8.51 4.03 14.58
C ARG A 59 -7.86 4.16 13.21
N LEU A 60 -7.68 5.38 12.72
CA LEU A 60 -7.05 5.64 11.41
C LEU A 60 -5.60 5.15 11.38
N SER A 61 -4.83 5.51 12.41
CA SER A 61 -3.40 5.19 12.45
C SER A 61 -3.14 3.69 12.50
N ARG A 62 -4.03 2.87 13.10
CA ARG A 62 -3.91 1.40 13.04
C ARG A 62 -3.94 0.88 11.61
N GLY A 63 -4.93 1.28 10.80
CA GLY A 63 -5.02 0.84 9.41
C GLY A 63 -3.79 1.25 8.58
N PHE A 64 -3.31 2.49 8.74
CA PHE A 64 -2.10 2.93 8.05
C PHE A 64 -0.84 2.23 8.54
N ARG A 65 -0.73 1.94 9.85
CA ARG A 65 0.40 1.19 10.41
C ARG A 65 0.47 -0.20 9.81
N ASP A 66 -0.66 -0.88 9.66
CA ASP A 66 -0.71 -2.24 9.10
C ASP A 66 -0.23 -2.23 7.64
N GLU A 67 -0.71 -1.28 6.83
CA GLU A 67 -0.28 -1.14 5.43
C GLU A 67 1.20 -0.76 5.30
N LEU A 68 1.67 0.18 6.12
CA LEU A 68 3.07 0.57 6.14
C LEU A 68 3.97 -0.60 6.56
N GLN A 69 3.56 -1.36 7.58
CA GLN A 69 4.32 -2.53 8.03
C GLN A 69 4.41 -3.59 6.93
N ALA A 70 3.31 -3.88 6.23
CA ALA A 70 3.31 -4.82 5.12
C ALA A 70 4.31 -4.40 4.01
N ARG A 71 4.36 -3.10 3.68
CA ARG A 71 5.33 -2.56 2.70
C ARG A 71 6.76 -2.64 3.23
N ILE A 72 7.00 -2.28 4.50
CA ILE A 72 8.31 -2.39 5.15
C ILE A 72 8.80 -3.84 5.12
N ASP A 73 7.93 -4.80 5.41
CA ASP A 73 8.28 -6.22 5.41
C ASP A 73 8.68 -6.71 4.01
N ILE A 74 7.95 -6.28 2.97
CA ILE A 74 8.29 -6.57 1.58
C ILE A 74 9.67 -6.00 1.24
N LEU A 75 9.89 -4.72 1.54
CA LEU A 75 11.15 -4.05 1.25
C LEU A 75 12.32 -4.66 2.03
N THR A 76 12.09 -5.03 3.29
CA THR A 76 13.08 -5.70 4.15
C THR A 76 13.44 -7.07 3.60
N ARG A 77 12.44 -7.87 3.19
CA ARG A 77 12.70 -9.17 2.52
C ARG A 77 13.49 -8.98 1.24
N MET A 78 13.13 -8.01 0.41
CA MET A 78 13.84 -7.72 -0.84
C MET A 78 15.30 -7.33 -0.57
N ARG A 79 15.53 -6.42 0.38
CA ARG A 79 16.88 -6.02 0.81
C ARG A 79 17.71 -7.23 1.26
N ASN A 80 17.19 -8.04 2.17
CA ASN A 80 17.91 -9.20 2.70
C ASN A 80 18.20 -10.24 1.59
N ARG A 81 17.32 -10.38 0.59
CA ARG A 81 17.57 -11.23 -0.58
C ARG A 81 18.70 -10.67 -1.45
N LEU A 82 18.72 -9.36 -1.69
CA LEU A 82 19.80 -8.72 -2.45
C LEU A 82 21.16 -8.90 -1.77
N ASP A 83 21.25 -8.73 -0.45
CA ASP A 83 22.49 -8.98 0.30
C ASP A 83 22.96 -10.44 0.14
N GLY A 84 22.02 -11.40 0.19
CA GLY A 84 22.31 -12.81 -0.06
C GLY A 84 22.77 -13.11 -1.50
N CYS A 85 22.21 -12.41 -2.49
CA CYS A 85 22.61 -12.54 -3.89
C CYS A 85 23.99 -11.91 -4.17
N ILE A 86 24.31 -10.78 -3.53
CA ILE A 86 25.60 -10.09 -3.66
C ILE A 86 26.70 -10.89 -2.95
N GLY A 87 26.42 -11.43 -1.76
CA GLY A 87 27.37 -12.23 -0.98
C GLY A 87 27.65 -13.63 -1.57
N CYS A 88 26.78 -14.15 -2.44
CA CYS A 88 27.02 -15.44 -3.08
C CYS A 88 28.04 -15.31 -4.23
N GLY A 89 27.97 -14.27 -5.06
CA GLY A 89 28.84 -14.15 -6.24
C GLY A 89 28.70 -15.34 -7.21
N CYS A 90 27.53 -16.00 -7.19
CA CYS A 90 27.39 -17.39 -7.56
C CYS A 90 26.19 -17.62 -8.52
N LEU A 91 26.33 -18.33 -9.63
CA LEU A 91 27.53 -19.04 -10.03
C LEU A 91 28.11 -19.94 -8.92
N SER A 92 27.30 -20.59 -8.03
CA SER A 92 27.72 -21.65 -7.04
C SER A 92 26.68 -21.91 -5.91
N LEU A 93 25.75 -22.87 -5.98
CA LEU A 93 25.82 -24.35 -5.93
C LEU A 93 25.70 -25.03 -4.55
N THR A 94 25.80 -24.32 -3.42
CA THR A 94 25.45 -24.90 -2.11
C THR A 94 24.09 -24.45 -1.58
N ASN A 95 23.58 -23.28 -1.99
CA ASN A 95 22.30 -22.72 -1.51
C ASN A 95 21.22 -22.48 -2.60
N CYS A 96 21.37 -23.09 -3.78
CA CYS A 96 20.45 -22.92 -4.91
C CYS A 96 19.01 -23.41 -4.64
N ALA A 97 18.83 -24.33 -3.68
CA ALA A 97 17.56 -24.98 -3.41
C ALA A 97 16.41 -24.02 -3.04
N LEU A 98 16.71 -22.83 -2.48
CA LEU A 98 15.68 -21.85 -2.10
C LEU A 98 15.16 -21.02 -3.29
N TYR A 99 15.97 -20.82 -4.34
CA TYR A 99 15.66 -19.90 -5.45
C TYR A 99 15.36 -20.63 -6.77
N ASN A 100 15.90 -21.83 -6.97
CA ASN A 100 15.63 -22.68 -8.12
C ASN A 100 15.47 -24.13 -7.65
N ALA A 101 14.38 -24.41 -6.93
CA ALA A 101 14.10 -25.73 -6.37
C ALA A 101 14.05 -26.84 -7.45
N ASP A 102 13.71 -26.46 -8.68
CA ASP A 102 13.65 -27.32 -9.86
C ASP A 102 14.88 -27.20 -10.77
N ASP A 103 16.05 -26.82 -10.24
CA ASP A 103 17.28 -26.73 -11.02
C ASP A 103 17.73 -28.09 -11.58
N ARG A 104 17.14 -28.50 -12.71
CA ARG A 104 17.48 -29.71 -13.45
C ARG A 104 18.86 -29.60 -14.08
N ALA A 105 19.31 -28.38 -14.39
CA ALA A 105 20.61 -28.11 -14.97
C ALA A 105 21.74 -28.49 -13.98
N ARG A 106 21.55 -28.33 -12.67
CA ARG A 106 22.53 -28.79 -11.64
C ARG A 106 22.99 -30.24 -11.81
N ARG A 107 22.16 -31.12 -12.38
CA ARG A 107 22.53 -32.52 -12.66
C ARG A 107 23.71 -32.63 -13.63
N GLN A 108 23.93 -31.62 -14.47
CA GLN A 108 25.01 -31.54 -15.44
C GLN A 108 26.29 -30.90 -14.86
N GLY A 109 26.30 -30.60 -13.55
CA GLY A 109 27.46 -30.07 -12.84
C GLY A 109 27.32 -28.60 -12.47
N THR A 110 28.46 -28.02 -12.12
CA THR A 110 28.56 -26.69 -11.54
C THR A 110 28.48 -25.59 -12.61
N GLY A 111 27.74 -24.50 -12.36
CA GLY A 111 27.72 -23.30 -13.22
C GLY A 111 26.54 -23.24 -14.21
N PRO A 112 26.52 -22.27 -15.16
CA PRO A 112 25.40 -22.01 -16.06
C PRO A 112 25.35 -23.00 -17.22
N ARG A 113 24.77 -24.17 -16.96
CA ARG A 113 24.86 -25.34 -17.85
C ARG A 113 24.30 -25.15 -19.27
N TYR A 114 23.24 -24.36 -19.44
CA TYR A 114 22.69 -24.06 -20.77
C TYR A 114 23.53 -23.07 -21.59
N LEU A 115 24.46 -22.34 -20.97
CA LEU A 115 25.35 -21.38 -21.63
C LEU A 115 26.74 -21.95 -21.93
N LEU A 116 27.23 -22.89 -21.11
CA LEU A 116 28.58 -23.44 -21.23
C LEU A 116 28.74 -24.53 -22.30
N GLY A 117 27.64 -25.08 -22.85
CA GLY A 117 27.69 -26.22 -23.77
C GLY A 117 28.00 -27.56 -23.07
N GLU A 118 27.79 -28.68 -23.78
CA GLU A 118 28.17 -30.02 -23.29
C GLU A 118 29.70 -30.07 -23.13
N PRO A 119 30.23 -30.62 -22.01
CA PRO A 119 31.66 -30.83 -21.87
C PRO A 119 32.11 -31.94 -22.84
N GLU A 120 33.19 -31.70 -23.59
CA GLU A 120 33.87 -32.75 -24.39
C GLU A 120 34.36 -33.92 -23.52
#